data_AF-J9Z4E8-F1
#
_entry.id   AF-J9Z4E8-F1
#
_cell.length_a   1.000
_cell.length_b   1.000
_cell.length_c   1.000
_cell.angle_alpha   90.00
_cell.angle_beta   90.00
_cell.angle_gamma   90.00
#
_symmetry.space_group_name_H-M   'P 1'
#
loop_
_entity.id
_entity.type
_entity.pdbx_description
1 polymer ?
#
loop_
_entity_poly.entity_id
_entity_poly.type
_entity_poly.pdbx_seq_one_letter_code
_entity_poly.pdbx_strand_id
1 'polypeptide(L)'
;RLQQFFNHHMFVLEQEEYKKEGIQWEFIDFGMDLQACIDLIEKPMGILSILEEECMFPKASDKTFQEKLYANPLGKSKNFNKPVKSRKGG
;
A
#
# COMPACT_ATOMS: atom_id res chain seq x y z
N ARG A 1 3.72 0.59 6.83
CA ARG A 1 4.92 -0.05 7.42
C ARG A 1 4.74 -0.47 8.88
N LEU A 2 4.44 0.43 9.84
CA LEU A 2 4.29 0.03 11.27
C LEU A 2 3.20 -1.01 11.50
N GLN A 3 2.03 -0.87 10.85
CA GLN A 3 0.97 -1.87 10.93
C GLN A 3 1.38 -3.23 10.35
N GLN A 4 2.17 -3.25 9.27
CA GLN A 4 2.69 -4.49 8.69
C GLN A 4 3.69 -5.16 9.63
N PHE A 5 4.55 -4.37 10.28
CA PHE A 5 5.48 -4.86 11.28
C PHE A 5 4.74 -5.45 12.49
N PHE A 6 3.71 -4.76 13.00
CA PHE A 6 2.87 -5.26 14.09
C PHE A 6 2.17 -6.57 13.70
N ASN A 7 1.51 -6.60 12.53
CA ASN A 7 0.84 -7.80 12.04
C ASN A 7 1.84 -8.96 11.91
N HIS A 8 2.98 -8.76 11.25
CA HIS A 8 3.98 -9.81 11.10
C HIS A 8 4.51 -10.28 12.45
N HIS A 9 4.93 -9.36 13.32
CA HIS A 9 5.55 -9.72 14.60
C HIS A 9 4.57 -10.44 15.54
N MET A 10 3.35 -9.92 15.69
CA MET A 10 2.34 -10.50 16.58
C MET A 10 1.87 -11.86 16.06
N PHE A 11 1.56 -11.99 14.77
CA PHE A 11 1.02 -13.24 14.22
C PHE A 11 2.07 -14.33 14.00
N VAL A 12 3.34 -14.00 13.78
CA VAL A 12 4.39 -15.03 13.70
C VAL A 12 4.61 -15.68 15.07
N LEU A 13 4.67 -14.88 16.14
CA LEU A 13 4.85 -15.40 17.50
C LEU A 13 3.67 -16.28 17.94
N GLU A 14 2.44 -15.88 17.64
CA GLU A 14 1.24 -16.67 17.96
C GLU A 14 1.24 -18.02 17.21
N GLN A 15 1.64 -18.02 15.93
CA GLN A 15 1.74 -19.24 15.12
C GLN A 15 2.85 -20.17 15.60
N GLU A 16 3.96 -19.63 16.11
CA GLU A 16 5.00 -20.43 16.76
C GLU A 16 4.47 -21.11 18.04
N GLU A 17 3.61 -20.45 18.80
CA GLU A 17 3.01 -21.03 20.01
C GLU A 17 2.01 -22.14 19.67
N TYR A 18 1.14 -21.96 18.69
CA TYR A 18 0.26 -23.04 18.20
C TYR A 18 1.05 -24.27 17.74
N LYS A 19 2.21 -24.05 17.11
CA LYS A 19 3.10 -25.14 16.70
C LYS A 19 3.73 -25.86 17.91
N LYS A 20 4.14 -25.13 18.95
CA LYS A 20 4.68 -25.73 20.19
C LYS A 20 3.63 -26.53 20.94
N GLU A 21 2.39 -26.05 20.98
CA GLU A 21 1.27 -26.72 21.65
C GLU A 21 0.69 -27.89 20.84
N GLY A 22 1.16 -28.10 19.60
CA GLY A 22 0.68 -29.18 18.73
C GLY A 22 -0.73 -28.94 18.19
N ILE A 23 -1.19 -27.69 18.21
CA ILE A 23 -2.49 -27.28 17.66
C ILE A 23 -2.37 -27.28 16.14
N GLN A 24 -3.28 -27.99 15.45
CA GLN A 24 -3.38 -27.89 14.00
C GLN A 24 -3.85 -26.49 13.62
N TRP A 25 -2.95 -25.75 12.98
CA TRP A 25 -3.18 -24.40 12.49
C TRP A 25 -2.67 -24.27 11.06
N GLU A 26 -3.43 -23.60 10.20
CA GLU A 26 -3.04 -23.30 8.83
C GLU A 26 -2.20 -22.01 8.82
N PHE A 27 -0.98 -22.07 8.29
CA PHE A 27 -0.09 -20.90 8.31
C PHE A 27 -0.65 -19.78 7.43
N ILE A 28 -0.83 -18.59 8.02
CA ILE A 28 -1.30 -17.40 7.30
C ILE A 28 -0.16 -16.39 7.25
N ASP A 29 0.21 -15.96 6.04
CA ASP A 29 1.20 -14.91 5.83
C ASP A 29 0.55 -13.52 5.86
N PHE A 30 0.46 -12.95 7.07
CA PHE A 30 0.00 -11.58 7.30
C PHE A 30 0.99 -10.51 6.84
N GLY A 31 2.21 -10.90 6.44
CA GLY A 31 3.23 -9.99 5.93
C GLY A 31 2.87 -9.43 4.56
N MET A 32 2.04 -10.13 3.77
CA MET A 32 1.74 -9.74 2.39
C MET A 32 0.52 -8.81 2.25
N ASP A 33 -0.38 -8.74 3.24
CA ASP A 33 -1.64 -7.99 3.14
C ASP A 33 -1.44 -6.50 2.86
N LEU A 34 -0.45 -5.90 3.51
CA LEU A 34 -0.14 -4.47 3.37
C LEU A 34 0.96 -4.20 2.33
N GLN A 35 1.64 -5.24 1.86
CA GLN A 35 2.78 -5.11 0.96
C GLN A 35 2.37 -4.44 -0.36
N ALA A 36 1.21 -4.79 -0.91
CA ALA A 36 0.70 -4.18 -2.14
C ALA A 36 0.34 -2.69 -1.99
N CYS A 37 0.05 -2.21 -0.79
CA CYS A 37 -0.20 -0.78 -0.51
C CYS A 37 1.13 -0.03 -0.32
N ILE A 38 2.08 -0.65 0.37
CA ILE A 38 3.43 -0.10 0.58
C ILE A 38 4.17 0.02 -0.75
N ASP A 39 4.11 -1.02 -1.58
CA ASP A 39 4.68 -1.05 -2.92
C ASP A 39 4.12 0.08 -3.80
N LEU A 40 2.80 0.34 -3.71
CA LEU A 40 2.15 1.41 -4.46
C LEU A 40 2.72 2.79 -4.15
N ILE A 41 3.16 3.01 -2.91
CA ILE A 41 3.69 4.29 -2.45
C ILE A 41 5.17 4.42 -2.79
N GLU A 42 5.95 3.38 -2.52
CA GLU A 42 7.41 3.46 -2.38
C GLU A 42 8.23 2.82 -3.51
N LYS A 43 7.65 1.88 -4.28
CA LYS A 43 8.41 1.23 -5.37
C LYS A 43 8.63 2.21 -6.53
N PRO A 44 9.62 1.93 -7.41
CA PRO A 44 9.75 2.64 -8.68
C PRO A 44 8.42 2.66 -9.43
N MET A 45 8.08 3.79 -10.05
CA MET A 45 6.76 4.03 -10.65
C MET A 45 5.60 4.03 -9.63
N GLY A 46 5.89 4.15 -8.33
CA GLY A 46 4.92 4.38 -7.26
C GLY A 46 4.60 5.86 -7.08
N ILE A 47 3.72 6.17 -6.13
CA ILE A 47 3.22 7.53 -5.90
C ILE A 47 4.36 8.51 -5.64
N LEU A 48 5.33 8.15 -4.78
CA LEU A 48 6.44 9.04 -4.43
C LEU A 48 7.41 9.24 -5.58
N SER A 49 7.72 8.18 -6.35
CA SER A 49 8.59 8.32 -7.53
C SER A 49 7.99 9.24 -8.59
N ILE A 50 6.67 9.14 -8.84
CA ILE A 50 5.98 10.04 -9.79
C ILE A 50 5.98 11.48 -9.29
N LEU A 51 5.83 11.68 -7.97
CA LEU A 51 5.90 13.02 -7.37
C LEU A 51 7.30 13.62 -7.54
N GLU A 52 8.34 12.86 -7.24
CA GLU A 52 9.74 13.28 -7.43
C GLU A 52 10.02 13.66 -8.88
N GLU A 53 9.56 12.85 -9.85
CA GLU A 53 9.67 13.16 -11.26
C GLU A 53 8.98 14.48 -11.61
N GLU A 54 7.71 14.66 -11.22
CA GLU A 54 6.96 15.89 -11.52
C GLU A 54 7.61 17.13 -10.89
N CYS A 55 8.19 17.02 -9.69
CA CYS A 55 8.95 18.12 -9.06
C CYS A 55 10.19 18.55 -9.87
N MET A 56 10.71 17.69 -10.75
CA MET A 56 11.84 18.05 -11.63
C MET A 56 11.41 18.73 -12.94
N PHE A 57 10.14 18.66 -13.34
CA PHE A 57 9.65 19.25 -14.58
C PHE A 57 9.13 20.68 -14.35
N PRO A 58 9.74 21.72 -14.96
CA PRO A 58 9.35 23.12 -14.73
C PRO A 58 7.91 23.47 -15.17
N LYS A 59 7.27 22.60 -15.95
CA LYS A 59 5.89 22.77 -16.45
C LYS A 59 4.91 21.76 -15.85
N ALA A 60 5.35 20.97 -14.88
CA ALA A 60 4.46 20.10 -14.13
C ALA A 60 3.44 20.93 -13.36
N SER A 61 2.30 20.33 -13.10
CA SER A 61 1.20 20.89 -12.33
C SER A 61 0.49 19.77 -11.59
N ASP A 62 -0.35 20.12 -10.61
CA ASP A 62 -1.17 19.14 -9.90
C ASP A 62 -2.00 18.26 -10.87
N LYS A 63 -2.40 18.84 -12.02
CA LYS A 63 -3.15 18.13 -13.04
C LYS A 63 -2.30 17.07 -13.77
N THR A 64 -1.07 17.40 -14.15
CA THR A 64 -0.17 16.45 -14.82
C THR A 64 0.26 15.34 -13.87
N PHE A 65 0.48 15.67 -12.60
CA PHE A 65 0.70 14.68 -11.54
C PHE A 65 -0.49 13.75 -11.39
N GLN A 66 -1.71 14.30 -11.27
CA GLN A 66 -2.94 13.52 -11.19
C GLN A 66 -3.09 12.58 -12.40
N GLU A 67 -2.92 13.08 -13.62
CA GLU A 67 -3.02 12.28 -14.85
C GLU A 67 -2.04 11.11 -14.84
N LYS A 68 -0.78 11.34 -14.40
CA LYS A 68 0.22 10.27 -14.25
C LYS A 68 -0.16 9.24 -13.19
N LEU A 69 -0.73 9.66 -12.06
CA LEU A 69 -1.21 8.74 -11.01
C LEU A 69 -2.35 7.84 -11.49
N TYR A 70 -3.27 8.35 -12.31
CA TYR A 70 -4.35 7.55 -12.89
C TYR A 70 -3.95 6.79 -14.15
N ALA A 71 -2.76 7.04 -14.70
CA ALA A 71 -2.22 6.27 -15.81
C ALA A 71 -1.86 4.84 -15.37
N ASN A 72 -1.83 3.92 -16.33
CA ASN A 72 -1.47 2.53 -16.11
C ASN A 72 0.05 2.45 -15.80
N PRO A 73 0.53 1.77 -14.73
CA PRO A 73 -0.15 0.72 -13.95
C PRO A 73 -0.87 1.13 -12.65
N LEU A 74 -0.61 2.31 -12.08
CA LEU A 74 -1.22 2.73 -10.80
C LEU A 74 -2.74 2.79 -10.85
N GLY A 75 -3.32 3.33 -11.93
CA GLY A 75 -4.76 3.41 -12.12
C GLY A 75 -5.50 2.06 -12.15
N LYS A 76 -4.77 0.93 -12.25
CA LYS A 76 -5.33 -0.44 -12.20
C LYS A 76 -5.05 -1.16 -10.89
N SER A 77 -4.29 -0.56 -9.98
CA SER A 77 -4.02 -1.15 -8.66
C SER A 77 -5.31 -1.22 -7.85
N LYS A 78 -5.61 -2.38 -7.26
CA LYS A 78 -6.77 -2.56 -6.36
C LYS A 78 -6.73 -1.61 -5.15
N ASN A 79 -5.52 -1.18 -4.78
CA ASN A 79 -5.27 -0.27 -3.66
C ASN A 79 -5.30 1.21 -4.05
N PHE A 80 -5.47 1.52 -5.35
CA PHE A 80 -5.59 2.88 -5.85
C PHE A 80 -7.02 3.11 -6.38
N ASN A 81 -7.81 3.85 -5.61
CA ASN A 81 -9.24 4.06 -5.90
C ASN A 81 -9.53 5.53 -6.14
N LYS A 82 -10.60 5.81 -6.91
CA LYS A 82 -11.09 7.18 -7.07
C LYS A 82 -11.50 7.74 -5.70
N PRO A 83 -11.20 9.02 -5.40
CA PRO A 83 -11.55 9.63 -4.14
C PRO A 83 -13.06 9.60 -3.94
N VAL A 84 -13.50 9.22 -2.75
CA VAL A 84 -14.91 9.32 -2.37
C VAL A 84 -15.26 10.80 -2.27
N LYS A 85 -16.36 11.23 -2.91
CA LYS A 85 -16.83 12.61 -2.77
C LYS A 85 -17.10 12.89 -1.30
N SER A 86 -16.46 13.92 -0.77
CA SER A 86 -16.71 14.38 0.60
C SER A 86 -18.22 14.56 0.79
N ARG A 87 -18.81 13.90 1.80
CA ARG A 87 -20.13 14.29 2.27
C ARG A 87 -19.95 15.71 2.81
N LYS A 88 -20.52 16.70 2.13
CA LYS A 88 -20.64 18.05 2.70
C LYS A 88 -21.22 17.87 4.10
N GLY A 89 -20.44 18.20 5.13
CA GLY A 89 -20.94 18.26 6.49
C GLY A 89 -22.15 19.19 6.50
N GLY A 90 -23.25 18.71 7.06
CA GLY A 90 -24.44 19.53 7.34
C GLY A 90 -24.16 20.52 8.45
#